data_AF-A0A2G5HJT3-F1
#
_entry.id   AF-A0A2G5HJT3-F1
#
_cell.length_a   1.000
_cell.length_b   1.000
_cell.length_c   1.000
_cell.angle_alpha   90.00
_cell.angle_beta   90.00
_cell.angle_gamma   90.00
#
_symmetry.space_group_name_H-M   'P 1'
#
loop_
_entity.id
_entity.type
_entity.pdbx_description
1 polymer ?
#
loop_
_entity_poly.entity_id
_entity_poly.type
_entity_poly.pdbx_seq_one_letter_code
_entity_poly.pdbx_strand_id
1 'polypeptide(L)'
;MATKWRDFSANVHKLEIFEGILQEQDRMLRIGIEENYIACRLLEQEAEDKKQKREDVGTKLANIEKKKAALMRGESVNVDEDDPLLGLETKRRSISRTIDNEAGNESASQEDDATQSEKEASVFSNPDDEDFDASCSDNDGARRKHARRDSHTAALQNVHKKFPTVLLIDDVWVEVSCAECGINASSRNGFFKAISGFRYHHNRKHTGVAYEGLGFCKRRVVSEADVQNMKSGREPDEVPIARKTAPKRIGH
;
A
#
# COMPACT_ATOMS: atom_id res chain seq x y z
N MET A 1 63.90 0.72 -1.24
CA MET A 1 63.13 -0.33 -1.94
C MET A 1 62.04 -0.96 -1.07
N ALA A 2 62.26 -1.16 0.24
CA ALA A 2 61.29 -1.80 1.14
C ALA A 2 59.91 -1.10 1.25
N THR A 3 59.84 0.23 1.13
CA THR A 3 58.58 1.00 1.18
C THR A 3 57.68 0.70 -0.02
N LYS A 4 58.23 0.71 -1.23
CA LYS A 4 57.49 0.40 -2.47
C LYS A 4 56.86 -1.00 -2.47
N TRP A 5 57.52 -1.98 -1.84
CA TRP A 5 57.00 -3.34 -1.73
C TRP A 5 55.79 -3.43 -0.77
N ARG A 6 55.83 -2.71 0.36
CA ARG A 6 54.68 -2.66 1.29
C ARG A 6 53.46 -2.03 0.65
N ASP A 7 53.65 -0.93 -0.08
CA ASP A 7 52.56 -0.26 -0.80
C ASP A 7 51.95 -1.17 -1.87
N PHE A 8 52.79 -1.89 -2.62
CA PHE A 8 52.33 -2.88 -3.59
C PHE A 8 51.50 -3.99 -2.94
N SER A 9 51.99 -4.61 -1.86
CA SER A 9 51.27 -5.66 -1.14
C SER A 9 49.94 -5.18 -0.57
N ALA A 10 49.89 -3.97 -0.03
CA ALA A 10 48.64 -3.37 0.46
C ALA A 10 47.62 -3.15 -0.67
N ASN A 11 48.09 -2.77 -1.87
CA ASN A 11 47.21 -2.60 -3.02
C ASN A 11 46.68 -3.93 -3.56
N VAL A 12 47.49 -4.99 -3.57
CA VAL A 12 47.03 -6.35 -3.94
C VAL A 12 45.93 -6.83 -2.99
N HIS A 13 46.14 -6.71 -1.68
CA HIS A 13 45.13 -7.10 -0.68
C HIS A 13 43.82 -6.29 -0.81
N LYS A 14 43.92 -5.00 -1.13
CA LYS A 14 42.72 -4.19 -1.44
C LYS A 14 41.96 -4.73 -2.64
N LEU A 15 42.67 -5.13 -3.70
CA LEU A 15 42.04 -5.69 -4.90
C LEU A 15 41.34 -7.02 -4.60
N GLU A 16 41.94 -7.89 -3.79
CA GLU A 16 41.32 -9.16 -3.34
C GLU A 16 40.03 -8.89 -2.55
N ILE A 17 40.03 -7.89 -1.66
CA ILE A 17 38.81 -7.48 -0.95
C ILE A 17 37.74 -6.98 -1.94
N PHE A 18 38.12 -6.13 -2.90
CA PHE A 18 37.18 -5.63 -3.90
C PHE A 18 36.61 -6.75 -4.77
N GLU A 19 37.42 -7.72 -5.15
CA GLU A 19 36.96 -8.91 -5.88
C GLU A 19 35.93 -9.69 -5.06
N GLY A 20 36.19 -9.93 -3.77
CA GLY A 20 35.25 -10.60 -2.88
C GLY A 20 33.91 -9.85 -2.74
N ILE A 21 33.96 -8.52 -2.65
CA ILE A 21 32.74 -7.69 -2.60
C ILE A 21 31.94 -7.80 -3.91
N LEU A 22 32.61 -7.76 -5.06
CA LEU A 22 31.94 -7.87 -6.37
C LEU A 22 31.34 -9.26 -6.58
N GLN A 23 32.02 -10.32 -6.16
CA GLN A 23 31.48 -11.68 -6.22
C GLN A 23 30.24 -11.84 -5.35
N GLU A 24 30.23 -11.27 -4.14
CA GLU A 24 29.05 -11.33 -3.27
C GLU A 24 27.88 -10.48 -3.82
N GLN A 25 28.16 -9.33 -4.42
CA GLN A 25 27.14 -8.55 -5.13
C GLN A 25 26.54 -9.31 -6.32
N ASP A 26 27.37 -9.98 -7.14
CA ASP A 26 26.90 -10.83 -8.24
C ASP A 26 26.03 -11.99 -7.72
N ARG A 27 26.46 -12.64 -6.64
CA ARG A 27 25.68 -13.70 -5.98
C ARG A 27 24.31 -13.20 -5.53
N MET A 28 24.25 -12.06 -4.83
CA MET A 28 22.97 -11.48 -4.38
C MET A 28 22.06 -11.12 -5.56
N LEU A 29 22.62 -10.57 -6.64
CA LEU A 29 21.85 -10.27 -7.86
C LEU A 29 21.27 -11.53 -8.50
N ARG A 30 22.03 -12.63 -8.56
CA ARG A 30 21.53 -13.92 -9.07
C ARG A 30 20.36 -14.44 -8.24
N ILE A 31 20.48 -14.40 -6.90
CA ILE A 31 19.40 -14.81 -5.99
C ILE A 31 18.15 -13.97 -6.27
N GLY A 32 18.28 -12.64 -6.34
CA GLY A 32 17.14 -11.75 -6.63
C GLY A 32 16.49 -12.01 -8.00
N ILE A 33 17.27 -12.38 -9.02
CA ILE A 33 16.74 -12.76 -10.34
C ILE A 33 15.97 -14.09 -10.25
N GLU A 34 16.49 -15.08 -9.54
CA GLU A 34 15.82 -16.37 -9.36
C GLU A 34 14.51 -16.24 -8.59
N GLU A 35 14.50 -15.46 -7.50
CA GLU A 35 13.29 -15.17 -6.72
C GLU A 35 12.22 -14.47 -7.57
N ASN A 36 12.62 -13.48 -8.37
CA ASN A 36 11.72 -12.79 -9.29
C ASN A 36 11.15 -13.75 -10.35
N TYR A 37 11.98 -14.64 -10.88
CA TYR A 37 11.54 -15.64 -11.85
C TYR A 37 10.52 -16.63 -11.23
N ILE A 38 10.75 -17.07 -9.99
CA ILE A 38 9.78 -17.91 -9.25
C ILE A 38 8.46 -17.14 -9.04
N ALA A 39 8.52 -15.88 -8.64
CA ALA A 39 7.33 -15.05 -8.44
C ALA A 39 6.51 -14.89 -9.73
N CYS A 40 7.19 -14.65 -10.87
CA CYS A 40 6.53 -14.59 -12.19
C CYS A 40 5.79 -15.89 -12.53
N ARG A 41 6.43 -17.05 -12.30
CA ARG A 41 5.81 -18.35 -12.55
C ARG A 41 4.57 -18.59 -11.69
N LEU A 42 4.59 -18.20 -10.43
CA LEU A 42 3.44 -18.33 -9.52
C LEU A 42 2.26 -17.44 -9.98
N LEU A 43 2.54 -16.24 -10.46
CA LEU A 43 1.52 -15.35 -11.01
C LEU A 43 0.89 -15.91 -12.29
N GLU A 44 1.69 -16.51 -13.16
CA GLU A 44 1.19 -17.20 -14.36
C GLU A 44 0.28 -18.37 -14.00
N GLN A 45 0.66 -19.17 -13.00
CA GLN A 45 -0.17 -20.27 -12.51
C GLN A 45 -1.49 -19.77 -11.92
N GLU A 46 -1.47 -18.70 -11.12
CA GLU A 46 -2.70 -18.12 -10.56
C GLU A 46 -3.61 -17.57 -11.67
N ALA A 47 -3.03 -17.02 -12.74
CA ALA A 47 -3.79 -16.55 -13.89
C ALA A 47 -4.46 -17.70 -14.65
N GLU A 48 -3.78 -18.83 -14.84
CA GLU A 48 -4.36 -20.02 -15.47
C GLU A 48 -5.45 -20.64 -14.59
N ASP A 49 -5.25 -20.73 -13.28
CA ASP A 49 -6.28 -21.19 -12.33
C ASP A 49 -7.54 -20.30 -12.38
N LYS A 50 -7.35 -18.97 -12.47
CA LYS A 50 -8.45 -18.02 -12.64
C LYS A 50 -9.16 -18.21 -13.98
N LYS A 51 -8.42 -18.52 -15.05
CA LYS A 51 -8.99 -18.80 -16.37
C LYS A 51 -9.81 -20.10 -16.35
N GLN A 52 -9.28 -21.18 -15.79
CA GLN A 52 -10.01 -22.43 -15.60
C GLN A 52 -11.31 -22.23 -14.81
N LYS A 53 -11.25 -21.49 -13.69
CA LYS A 53 -12.46 -21.16 -12.90
C LYS A 53 -13.52 -20.42 -13.72
N ARG A 54 -13.13 -19.54 -14.64
CA ARG A 54 -14.07 -18.83 -15.52
C ARG A 54 -14.69 -19.77 -16.55
N GLU A 55 -13.92 -20.69 -17.10
CA GLU A 55 -14.41 -21.72 -18.04
C GLU A 55 -15.40 -22.66 -17.33
N ASP A 56 -15.09 -23.10 -16.10
CA ASP A 56 -15.98 -23.90 -15.26
C ASP A 56 -17.30 -23.17 -14.95
N VAL A 57 -17.24 -21.87 -14.64
CA VAL A 57 -18.45 -21.04 -14.44
C VAL A 57 -19.23 -20.92 -15.76
N GLY A 58 -18.54 -20.71 -16.88
CA GLY A 58 -19.18 -20.62 -18.20
C GLY A 58 -19.94 -21.88 -18.60
N THR A 59 -19.34 -23.05 -18.40
CA THR A 59 -20.00 -24.34 -18.67
C THR A 59 -21.21 -24.58 -17.76
N LYS A 60 -21.10 -24.23 -16.47
CA LYS A 60 -22.25 -24.29 -15.54
C LYS A 60 -23.40 -23.39 -15.98
N LEU A 61 -23.11 -22.16 -16.41
CA LEU A 61 -24.13 -21.22 -16.90
C LEU A 61 -24.80 -21.74 -18.18
N ALA A 62 -24.03 -22.29 -19.12
CA ALA A 62 -24.57 -22.90 -20.34
C ALA A 62 -25.49 -24.10 -20.03
N ASN A 63 -25.13 -24.93 -19.04
CA ASN A 63 -25.97 -26.03 -18.57
C ASN A 63 -27.27 -25.54 -17.95
N ILE A 64 -27.22 -24.48 -17.13
CA ILE A 64 -28.42 -23.85 -16.55
C ILE A 64 -29.33 -23.30 -17.66
N GLU A 65 -28.78 -22.63 -18.66
CA GLU A 65 -29.53 -22.09 -19.79
C GLU A 65 -30.22 -23.21 -20.60
N LYS A 66 -29.50 -24.31 -20.85
CA LYS A 66 -30.07 -25.50 -21.52
C LYS A 66 -31.21 -26.12 -20.72
N LYS A 67 -31.05 -26.30 -19.40
CA LYS A 67 -32.10 -26.80 -18.49
C LYS A 67 -33.32 -25.86 -18.49
N LYS A 68 -33.09 -24.55 -18.44
CA LYS A 68 -34.15 -23.53 -18.53
C LYS A 68 -34.92 -23.64 -19.84
N ALA A 69 -34.22 -23.81 -20.97
CA ALA A 69 -34.86 -23.97 -22.28
C ALA A 69 -35.69 -25.26 -22.38
N ALA A 70 -35.22 -26.37 -21.82
CA ALA A 70 -35.97 -27.63 -21.76
C ALA A 70 -37.24 -27.50 -20.93
N LEU A 71 -37.14 -26.85 -19.76
CA LEU A 71 -38.29 -26.58 -18.90
C LEU A 71 -39.36 -25.76 -19.64
N MET A 72 -38.96 -24.75 -20.41
CA MET A 72 -39.89 -23.94 -21.22
C MET A 72 -40.58 -24.74 -22.34
N ARG A 73 -40.02 -25.88 -22.76
CA ARG A 73 -40.66 -26.80 -23.72
C ARG A 73 -41.59 -27.83 -23.06
N GLY A 74 -41.69 -27.86 -21.73
CA GLY A 74 -42.43 -28.89 -21.00
C GLY A 74 -41.70 -30.23 -20.92
N GLU A 75 -40.40 -30.28 -21.23
CA GLU A 75 -39.57 -31.47 -21.03
C GLU A 75 -39.27 -31.62 -19.52
N SER A 76 -39.39 -32.85 -19.00
CA SER A 76 -38.98 -33.15 -17.62
C SER A 76 -37.46 -33.03 -17.50
N VAL A 77 -36.98 -32.14 -16.64
CA VAL A 77 -35.55 -31.98 -16.33
C VAL A 77 -35.25 -32.77 -15.07
N ASN A 78 -34.35 -33.76 -15.15
CA ASN A 78 -33.83 -34.44 -13.96
C ASN A 78 -33.01 -33.43 -13.14
N VAL A 79 -33.48 -33.15 -11.92
CA VAL A 79 -32.85 -32.19 -11.00
C VAL A 79 -31.63 -32.81 -10.30
N ASP A 80 -31.61 -34.13 -10.16
CA ASP A 80 -30.73 -34.81 -9.19
C ASP A 80 -29.34 -35.23 -9.70
N GLU A 81 -29.05 -35.23 -11.01
CA GLU A 81 -27.75 -35.76 -11.49
C GLU A 81 -26.62 -34.73 -11.60
N ASP A 82 -26.94 -33.42 -11.58
CA ASP A 82 -25.92 -32.36 -11.68
C ASP A 82 -26.25 -31.19 -10.76
N ASP A 83 -26.42 -31.42 -9.46
CA ASP A 83 -26.45 -30.30 -8.50
C ASP A 83 -25.02 -29.76 -8.33
N PRO A 84 -24.69 -28.58 -8.91
CA PRO A 84 -23.34 -28.04 -8.88
C PRO A 84 -22.90 -27.60 -7.48
N LEU A 85 -23.82 -27.63 -6.50
CA LEU A 85 -23.60 -27.21 -5.12
C LEU A 85 -23.07 -28.35 -4.24
N LEU A 86 -23.39 -29.62 -4.53
CA LEU A 86 -22.94 -30.75 -3.70
C LEU A 86 -21.44 -31.07 -3.86
N GLY A 87 -20.79 -30.59 -4.93
CA GLY A 87 -19.35 -30.81 -5.17
C GLY A 87 -18.39 -29.82 -4.50
N LEU A 88 -18.88 -28.69 -3.97
CA LEU A 88 -18.02 -27.66 -3.36
C LEU A 88 -17.72 -27.90 -1.87
N GLU A 89 -18.55 -28.69 -1.18
CA GLU A 89 -18.36 -28.95 0.26
C GLU A 89 -17.28 -30.01 0.53
N THR A 90 -17.05 -30.95 -0.38
CA THR A 90 -16.12 -32.07 -0.16
C THR A 90 -14.65 -31.69 -0.33
N LYS A 91 -14.32 -30.62 -1.07
CA LYS A 91 -12.92 -30.23 -1.34
C LYS A 91 -12.31 -29.28 -0.29
N ARG A 92 -13.12 -28.67 0.59
CA ARG A 92 -12.63 -27.85 1.72
C ARG A 92 -12.08 -28.66 2.90
N ARG A 93 -12.30 -29.98 2.96
CA ARG A 93 -11.81 -30.82 4.07
C ARG A 93 -10.40 -31.41 3.89
N SER A 94 -9.77 -31.27 2.72
CA SER A 94 -8.51 -31.96 2.42
C SER A 94 -7.24 -31.12 2.55
N ILE A 95 -7.33 -29.82 2.84
CA ILE A 95 -6.14 -28.93 2.98
C ILE A 95 -5.88 -28.54 4.45
N SER A 96 -6.73 -28.94 5.40
CA SER A 96 -6.59 -28.61 6.83
C SER A 96 -5.81 -29.64 7.66
N ARG A 97 -4.99 -30.50 7.05
CA ARG A 97 -4.18 -31.51 7.77
C ARG A 97 -2.74 -31.50 7.27
N THR A 98 -1.93 -30.54 7.69
CA THR A 98 -0.47 -30.66 7.89
C THR A 98 0.15 -29.36 8.43
N ILE A 99 -0.41 -28.73 9.47
CA ILE A 99 0.37 -27.76 10.29
C ILE A 99 -0.19 -27.80 11.72
N ASP A 100 0.17 -28.84 12.48
CA ASP A 100 0.08 -28.84 13.94
C ASP A 100 1.43 -29.33 14.47
N ASN A 101 2.22 -28.44 15.09
CA ASN A 101 2.99 -28.69 16.31
C ASN A 101 3.84 -27.47 16.71
N GLU A 102 3.94 -27.26 18.04
CA GLU A 102 4.65 -26.23 18.83
C GLU A 102 3.85 -24.92 19.06
N ALA A 103 3.04 -24.81 20.14
CA ALA A 103 3.40 -24.75 21.57
C ALA A 103 4.55 -23.76 21.83
N GLY A 104 4.47 -22.72 22.64
CA GLY A 104 3.51 -22.21 23.61
C GLY A 104 4.32 -21.27 24.51
N ASN A 105 3.77 -20.13 24.94
CA ASN A 105 3.98 -19.69 26.32
C ASN A 105 3.09 -18.49 26.67
N GLU A 106 2.47 -18.65 27.83
CA GLU A 106 1.67 -17.69 28.55
C GLU A 106 2.61 -16.68 29.25
N SER A 107 2.16 -15.44 29.42
CA SER A 107 2.47 -14.65 30.62
C SER A 107 1.48 -13.51 30.80
N ALA A 108 1.00 -13.42 32.03
CA ALA A 108 -0.02 -12.56 32.56
C ALA A 108 0.56 -11.32 33.28
N SER A 109 -0.35 -10.50 33.82
CA SER A 109 -0.18 -9.36 34.74
C SER A 109 0.20 -8.02 34.07
N GLN A 110 -0.23 -6.84 34.51
CA GLN A 110 -0.83 -6.41 35.78
C GLN A 110 -1.54 -5.04 35.59
N GLU A 111 -2.35 -4.68 36.58
CA GLU A 111 -3.26 -3.54 36.73
C GLU A 111 -2.56 -2.23 37.18
N ASP A 112 -3.39 -1.20 37.44
CA ASP A 112 -3.14 0.11 38.07
C ASP A 112 -2.86 1.27 37.08
N ASP A 113 -3.32 2.52 37.22
CA ASP A 113 -3.95 3.27 38.31
C ASP A 113 -4.65 4.52 37.70
N ALA A 114 -5.60 5.10 38.43
CA ALA A 114 -6.36 6.29 38.06
C ALA A 114 -5.66 7.59 38.45
N THR A 115 -5.81 8.66 37.65
CA THR A 115 -5.95 10.02 38.25
C THR A 115 -6.64 11.01 37.30
N GLN A 116 -7.67 11.66 37.85
CA GLN A 116 -8.38 12.82 37.30
C GLN A 116 -7.54 14.10 37.46
N SER A 117 -7.66 15.06 36.54
CA SER A 117 -7.60 16.49 36.87
C SER A 117 -8.19 17.35 35.75
N GLU A 118 -8.85 18.41 36.16
CA GLU A 118 -9.91 19.17 35.50
C GLU A 118 -9.43 20.43 34.73
N LYS A 119 -10.40 21.07 34.02
CA LYS A 119 -10.54 22.52 33.72
C LYS A 119 -9.55 23.14 32.69
N GLU A 120 -9.88 24.11 31.84
CA GLU A 120 -11.07 24.95 31.60
C GLU A 120 -10.94 25.68 30.23
N ALA A 121 -12.10 25.97 29.62
CA ALA A 121 -12.49 27.17 28.85
C ALA A 121 -11.63 27.75 27.69
N SER A 122 -12.23 27.82 26.49
CA SER A 122 -12.61 29.08 25.76
C SER A 122 -13.10 28.69 24.35
N VAL A 123 -14.40 28.72 24.01
CA VAL A 123 -15.20 29.87 23.56
C VAL A 123 -14.45 30.83 22.63
N PHE A 124 -14.57 30.59 21.32
CA PHE A 124 -14.79 31.64 20.32
C PHE A 124 -15.52 31.03 19.12
N SER A 125 -16.84 31.24 19.08
CA SER A 125 -17.64 31.10 17.88
C SER A 125 -17.46 32.37 17.05
N ASN A 126 -17.17 32.24 15.76
CA ASN A 126 -17.56 33.25 14.78
C ASN A 126 -18.32 32.54 13.65
N PRO A 127 -19.50 33.05 13.29
CA PRO A 127 -20.34 32.55 12.21
C PRO A 127 -19.91 33.16 10.86
N ASP A 128 -20.58 32.71 9.80
CA ASP A 128 -20.58 33.27 8.44
C ASP A 128 -19.44 32.75 7.53
N ASP A 129 -19.75 31.72 6.72
CA ASP A 129 -20.06 31.92 5.30
C ASP A 129 -19.81 30.68 4.41
N GLU A 130 -20.90 30.24 3.79
CA GLU A 130 -21.06 29.48 2.54
C GLU A 130 -20.75 27.96 2.52
N ASP A 131 -21.83 27.20 2.69
CA ASP A 131 -21.99 25.80 2.32
C ASP A 131 -21.61 25.55 0.85
N PHE A 132 -20.47 24.92 0.58
CA PHE A 132 -20.23 24.24 -0.69
C PHE A 132 -20.71 22.79 -0.56
N ASP A 133 -21.99 22.60 -0.82
CA ASP A 133 -22.64 21.30 -0.97
C ASP A 133 -21.96 20.48 -2.07
N ALA A 134 -21.03 19.61 -1.68
CA ALA A 134 -20.51 18.55 -2.52
C ALA A 134 -21.54 17.41 -2.59
N SER A 135 -22.70 17.73 -3.14
CA SER A 135 -23.69 16.78 -3.62
C SER A 135 -23.00 15.74 -4.49
N CYS A 136 -23.14 14.49 -4.06
CA CYS A 136 -22.69 13.31 -4.77
C CYS A 136 -23.61 13.13 -5.99
N SER A 137 -23.41 13.91 -7.03
CA SER A 137 -24.10 13.70 -8.29
C SER A 137 -23.50 12.51 -9.02
N ASP A 138 -24.25 11.42 -8.98
CA ASP A 138 -24.20 10.31 -9.92
C ASP A 138 -24.20 10.86 -11.36
N ASN A 139 -23.03 10.87 -12.00
CA ASN A 139 -22.91 11.05 -13.44
C ASN A 139 -22.35 9.76 -14.04
N ASP A 140 -23.24 8.78 -14.18
CA ASP A 140 -23.13 7.70 -15.13
C ASP A 140 -23.25 8.27 -16.55
N GLY A 141 -22.12 8.53 -17.22
CA GLY A 141 -22.18 9.00 -18.60
C GLY A 141 -20.86 9.42 -19.22
N ALA A 142 -20.20 8.47 -19.88
CA ALA A 142 -19.27 8.70 -20.99
C ALA A 142 -17.92 9.39 -20.70
N ARG A 143 -16.93 8.60 -20.24
CA ARG A 143 -15.53 8.75 -20.68
C ARG A 143 -14.68 7.49 -20.45
N ARG A 144 -15.03 6.41 -21.14
CA ARG A 144 -14.12 5.27 -21.34
C ARG A 144 -13.11 5.63 -22.44
N LYS A 145 -11.84 5.83 -22.06
CA LYS A 145 -10.59 5.55 -22.81
C LYS A 145 -9.45 6.45 -22.33
N HIS A 146 -8.94 6.26 -21.10
CA HIS A 146 -7.54 6.57 -20.69
C HIS A 146 -7.13 5.90 -19.36
N ALA A 147 -7.86 4.89 -18.87
CA ALA A 147 -7.55 4.19 -17.61
C ALA A 147 -6.48 3.10 -17.77
N ARG A 148 -5.34 3.43 -18.39
CA ARG A 148 -4.14 2.56 -18.46
C ARG A 148 -2.86 3.35 -18.20
N ARG A 149 -2.84 4.16 -17.14
CA ARG A 149 -1.59 4.68 -16.57
C ARG A 149 -1.69 4.64 -15.06
N ASP A 150 -0.72 3.94 -14.46
CA ASP A 150 -0.42 3.84 -13.03
C ASP A 150 -1.22 2.79 -12.24
N SER A 151 -1.04 1.51 -12.57
CA SER A 151 -1.39 0.37 -11.72
C SER A 151 -0.49 0.22 -10.48
N HIS A 152 0.49 1.11 -10.27
CA HIS A 152 1.40 1.08 -9.11
C HIS A 152 0.94 1.95 -7.93
N THR A 153 -0.12 2.74 -8.08
CA THR A 153 -0.77 3.37 -6.93
C THR A 153 -1.98 2.55 -6.55
N ALA A 154 -1.77 1.34 -6.02
CA ALA A 154 -2.76 0.73 -5.14
C ALA A 154 -3.21 1.81 -4.15
N ALA A 155 -4.51 1.91 -3.87
CA ALA A 155 -5.06 2.99 -3.04
C ALA A 155 -4.32 3.01 -1.69
N LEU A 156 -3.37 3.92 -1.54
CA LEU A 156 -2.53 3.99 -0.36
C LEU A 156 -3.42 4.32 0.83
N GLN A 157 -3.30 3.52 1.88
CA GLN A 157 -4.13 3.67 3.05
C GLN A 157 -3.64 4.86 3.88
N ASN A 158 -4.56 5.77 4.21
CA ASN A 158 -4.32 6.87 5.14
C ASN A 158 -4.57 6.41 6.57
N VAL A 159 -3.76 6.87 7.52
CA VAL A 159 -3.91 6.48 8.94
C VAL A 159 -5.23 7.01 9.52
N HIS A 160 -5.58 8.25 9.18
CA HIS A 160 -6.76 8.94 9.67
C HIS A 160 -7.04 10.20 8.84
N LYS A 161 -8.29 10.67 8.81
CA LYS A 161 -8.70 11.85 8.00
C LYS A 161 -7.98 13.15 8.42
N LYS A 162 -7.62 13.28 9.70
CA LYS A 162 -6.88 14.44 10.23
C LYS A 162 -5.39 14.47 9.83
N PHE A 163 -4.81 13.31 9.47
CA PHE A 163 -3.39 13.17 9.16
C PHE A 163 -3.20 12.64 7.73
N PRO A 164 -3.61 13.40 6.70
CA PRO A 164 -3.64 12.92 5.31
C PRO A 164 -2.25 12.71 4.69
N THR A 165 -1.19 13.17 5.36
CA THR A 165 0.21 13.02 4.95
C THR A 165 0.88 11.75 5.48
N VAL A 166 0.21 11.01 6.37
CA VAL A 166 0.70 9.75 6.92
C VAL A 166 0.04 8.59 6.18
N LEU A 167 0.85 7.82 5.46
CA LEU A 167 0.42 6.78 4.52
C LEU A 167 1.09 5.45 4.86
N LEU A 168 0.38 4.34 4.62
CA LEU A 168 0.96 2.99 4.67
C LEU A 168 1.65 2.71 3.32
N ILE A 169 2.98 2.58 3.35
CA ILE A 169 3.81 2.32 2.17
C ILE A 169 4.76 1.17 2.51
N ASP A 170 4.77 0.12 1.69
CA ASP A 170 5.58 -1.08 1.91
C ASP A 170 5.38 -1.65 3.33
N ASP A 171 4.11 -1.72 3.77
CA ASP A 171 3.67 -2.15 5.11
C ASP A 171 4.19 -1.33 6.30
N VAL A 172 4.73 -0.14 6.04
CA VAL A 172 5.21 0.79 7.08
C VAL A 172 4.47 2.12 7.02
N TRP A 173 4.05 2.62 8.19
CA TRP A 173 3.45 3.95 8.30
C TRP A 173 4.53 5.03 8.21
N VAL A 174 4.40 5.89 7.20
CA VAL A 174 5.35 6.96 6.94
C VAL A 174 4.66 8.31 6.77
N GLU A 175 5.23 9.35 7.38
CA GLU A 175 4.93 10.74 7.05
C GLU A 175 5.63 11.11 5.75
N VAL A 176 4.88 11.71 4.83
CA VAL A 176 5.35 12.10 3.50
C VAL A 176 5.46 13.62 3.39
N SER A 177 6.58 14.09 2.84
CA SER A 177 6.82 15.49 2.47
C SER A 177 7.49 15.58 1.10
N CYS A 178 7.45 16.73 0.42
CA CYS A 178 8.19 16.91 -0.83
C CYS A 178 9.70 16.72 -0.62
N ALA A 179 10.37 15.91 -1.45
CA ALA A 179 11.81 15.65 -1.32
C ALA A 179 12.67 16.91 -1.52
N GLU A 180 12.26 17.78 -2.45
CA GLU A 180 13.02 18.97 -2.84
C GLU A 180 12.86 20.14 -1.87
N CYS A 181 11.62 20.43 -1.45
CA CYS A 181 11.33 21.62 -0.64
C CYS A 181 10.75 21.32 0.74
N GLY A 182 10.55 20.05 1.10
CA GLY A 182 10.08 19.63 2.43
C GLY A 182 8.64 20.00 2.77
N ILE A 183 7.90 20.64 1.85
CA ILE A 183 6.52 21.05 2.13
C ILE A 183 5.57 19.86 2.07
N ASN A 184 4.56 19.86 2.92
CA ASN A 184 3.53 18.83 3.00
C ASN A 184 2.10 19.39 2.83
N ALA A 185 2.00 20.71 2.63
CA ALA A 185 0.74 21.41 2.47
C ALA A 185 0.81 22.48 1.38
N SER A 186 -0.32 22.66 0.69
CA SER A 186 -0.61 23.84 -0.11
C SER A 186 -0.90 25.03 0.81
N SER A 187 -0.56 26.24 0.36
CA SER A 187 -0.93 27.47 1.07
C SER A 187 -2.44 27.66 1.13
N ARG A 188 -3.17 27.25 0.09
CA ARG A 188 -4.63 27.45 -0.02
C ARG A 188 -5.45 26.26 0.46
N ASN A 189 -5.02 25.03 0.16
CA ASN A 189 -5.89 23.84 0.28
C ASN A 189 -5.54 22.94 1.48
N GLY A 190 -4.71 23.42 2.40
CA GLY A 190 -4.23 22.59 3.52
C GLY A 190 -3.24 21.51 3.07
N PHE A 191 -3.17 20.42 3.84
CA PHE A 191 -2.28 19.29 3.55
C PHE A 191 -2.56 18.65 2.18
N PHE A 192 -1.52 18.12 1.55
CA PHE A 192 -1.71 17.33 0.34
C PHE A 192 -2.46 16.03 0.67
N LYS A 193 -3.52 15.76 -0.08
CA LYS A 193 -4.31 14.54 0.05
C LYS A 193 -3.68 13.48 -0.85
N ALA A 194 -3.09 12.45 -0.25
CA ALA A 194 -2.42 11.34 -0.93
C ALA A 194 -1.21 11.74 -1.80
N ILE A 195 -0.56 10.73 -2.38
CA ILE A 195 0.66 10.88 -3.20
C ILE A 195 0.42 11.69 -4.49
N SER A 196 -0.80 11.67 -5.02
CA SER A 196 -1.17 12.46 -6.20
C SER A 196 -0.97 13.96 -5.98
N GLY A 197 -1.28 14.48 -4.78
CA GLY A 197 -1.05 15.87 -4.41
C GLY A 197 0.44 16.25 -4.41
N PHE A 198 1.29 15.38 -3.87
CA PHE A 198 2.74 15.56 -3.89
C PHE A 198 3.32 15.52 -5.30
N ARG A 199 2.89 14.55 -6.11
CA ARG A 199 3.32 14.43 -7.52
C ARG A 199 2.95 15.67 -8.32
N TYR A 200 1.73 16.17 -8.13
CA TYR A 200 1.26 17.39 -8.79
C TYR A 200 2.07 18.61 -8.36
N HIS A 201 2.32 18.77 -7.06
CA HIS A 201 3.16 19.83 -6.53
C HIS A 201 4.56 19.76 -7.15
N HIS A 202 5.17 18.58 -7.13
CA HIS A 202 6.51 18.34 -7.65
C HIS A 202 6.63 18.71 -9.12
N ASN A 203 5.75 18.15 -9.97
CA ASN A 203 5.76 18.42 -11.41
C ASN A 203 5.54 19.90 -11.75
N ARG A 204 4.88 20.67 -10.87
CA ARG A 204 4.66 22.10 -11.09
C ARG A 204 5.76 23.01 -10.55
N LYS A 205 6.47 22.59 -9.50
CA LYS A 205 7.43 23.44 -8.77
C LYS A 205 8.88 23.02 -8.97
N HIS A 206 9.11 21.80 -9.42
CA HIS A 206 10.42 21.19 -9.60
C HIS A 206 10.54 20.59 -11.01
N THR A 207 10.29 21.41 -12.05
CA THR A 207 10.19 21.01 -13.47
C THR A 207 11.50 20.51 -14.11
N GLY A 208 12.58 20.32 -13.34
CA GLY A 208 13.88 19.84 -13.83
C GLY A 208 14.37 18.56 -13.16
N VAL A 209 13.60 17.99 -12.22
CA VAL A 209 13.99 16.77 -11.51
C VAL A 209 13.05 15.64 -11.92
N ALA A 210 13.62 14.57 -12.48
CA ALA A 210 12.88 13.36 -12.81
C ALA A 210 13.08 12.34 -11.68
N TYR A 211 12.00 11.68 -11.27
CA TYR A 211 12.04 10.63 -10.26
C TYR A 211 11.28 9.41 -10.76
N GLU A 212 11.80 8.23 -10.44
CA GLU A 212 11.07 6.98 -10.59
C GLU A 212 10.30 6.66 -9.29
N GLY A 213 9.10 6.10 -9.44
CA GLY A 213 8.25 5.71 -8.31
C GLY A 213 7.92 6.88 -7.37
N LEU A 214 8.21 6.72 -6.08
CA LEU A 214 7.93 7.70 -5.02
C LEU A 214 9.13 8.59 -4.66
N GLY A 215 10.13 8.69 -5.55
CA GLY A 215 11.36 9.48 -5.30
C GLY A 215 11.12 10.99 -5.09
N PHE A 216 9.98 11.52 -5.55
CA PHE A 216 9.60 12.93 -5.34
C PHE A 216 9.16 13.27 -3.90
N CYS A 217 9.12 12.27 -3.01
CA CYS A 217 8.75 12.41 -1.61
C CYS A 217 9.86 11.96 -0.66
N LYS A 218 10.16 12.77 0.34
CA LYS A 218 10.88 12.34 1.54
C LYS A 218 9.92 11.63 2.49
N ARG A 219 10.37 10.50 3.05
CA ARG A 219 9.60 9.66 3.97
C ARG A 219 10.23 9.69 5.35
N ARG A 220 9.41 9.77 6.39
CA ARG A 220 9.83 9.60 7.78
C ARG A 220 8.98 8.50 8.39
N VAL A 221 9.60 7.47 8.93
CA VAL A 221 8.89 6.41 9.65
C VAL A 221 8.25 7.01 10.90
N VAL A 222 7.00 6.64 11.15
CA VAL A 222 6.26 7.03 12.35
C VAL A 222 6.24 5.86 13.33
N SER A 223 6.43 6.12 14.62
CA SER A 223 6.42 5.06 15.63
C SER A 223 5.03 4.43 15.75
N GLU A 224 4.96 3.17 16.16
CA GLU A 224 3.68 2.46 16.27
C GLU A 224 2.76 3.12 17.32
N ALA A 225 3.33 3.67 18.41
CA ALA A 225 2.57 4.40 19.42
C ALA A 225 1.89 5.65 18.82
N ASP A 226 2.64 6.46 18.07
CA ASP A 226 2.12 7.62 17.35
C ASP A 226 1.07 7.21 16.31
N VAL A 227 1.26 6.09 15.63
CA VAL A 227 0.28 5.54 14.68
C VAL A 227 -1.04 5.22 15.38
N GLN A 228 -1.01 4.60 16.56
CA GLN A 228 -2.23 4.30 17.33
C GLN A 228 -2.92 5.57 17.81
N ASN A 229 -2.17 6.56 18.30
CA ASN A 229 -2.69 7.87 18.65
C ASN A 229 -3.38 8.54 17.45
N MET A 230 -2.72 8.54 16.30
CA MET A 230 -3.26 9.12 15.06
C MET A 230 -4.48 8.37 14.53
N LYS A 231 -4.52 7.03 14.61
CA LYS A 231 -5.69 6.22 14.25
C LYS A 231 -6.91 6.61 15.09
N SER A 232 -6.71 6.93 16.37
CA SER A 232 -7.77 7.46 17.26
C SER A 232 -8.08 8.94 17.05
N GLY A 233 -7.37 9.61 16.12
CA GLY A 233 -7.56 11.02 15.80
C GLY A 233 -6.91 12.01 16.78
N ARG A 234 -6.03 11.52 17.67
CA ARG A 234 -5.16 12.31 18.56
C ARG A 234 -3.85 12.65 17.86
N GLU A 235 -3.16 13.68 18.34
CA GLU A 235 -1.84 14.05 17.84
C GLU A 235 -0.78 13.03 18.28
N PRO A 236 0.30 12.83 17.49
CA PRO A 236 1.44 12.02 17.90
C PRO A 236 2.19 12.69 19.07
N ASP A 237 2.72 11.88 19.97
CA ASP A 237 3.40 12.34 21.18
C ASP A 237 4.89 12.64 20.90
N GLU A 238 5.53 11.86 20.02
CA GLU A 238 6.97 12.01 19.76
C GLU A 238 7.26 13.16 18.79
N VAL A 239 6.62 13.16 17.62
CA VAL A 239 6.90 14.15 16.56
C VAL A 239 5.61 14.67 15.92
N PRO A 240 5.23 15.94 16.16
CA PRO A 240 4.00 16.51 15.66
C PRO A 240 3.97 16.60 14.12
N ILE A 241 2.81 16.29 13.53
CA ILE A 241 2.56 16.48 12.09
C ILE A 241 2.27 17.96 11.84
N ALA A 242 3.33 18.76 11.76
CA ALA A 242 3.21 20.19 11.50
C ALA A 242 2.95 20.50 10.02
N ARG A 243 2.11 21.51 9.77
CA ARG A 243 1.85 22.04 8.43
C ARG A 243 3.06 22.81 7.93
N LYS A 244 3.70 22.32 6.86
CA LYS A 244 4.83 22.94 6.17
C LYS A 244 4.38 23.46 4.83
N THR A 245 4.34 24.79 4.68
CA THR A 245 4.02 25.49 3.43
C THR A 245 5.21 26.28 2.93
N ALA A 246 5.25 26.56 1.63
CA ALA A 246 6.26 27.46 1.07
C ALA A 246 6.20 28.84 1.75
N PRO A 247 7.35 29.50 1.97
CA PRO A 247 7.37 30.85 2.53
C PRO A 247 6.56 31.79 1.63
N LYS A 248 5.73 32.62 2.26
CA LYS A 248 4.92 33.63 1.57
C LYS A 248 5.91 34.60 0.91
N ARG A 249 5.97 34.63 -0.43
CA ARG A 249 6.75 35.66 -1.12
C ARG A 249 6.14 37.01 -0.77
N ILE A 250 6.81 37.76 0.10
CA ILE A 250 6.49 39.16 0.36
C ILE A 250 6.83 39.86 -0.95
N GLY A 251 5.80 40.32 -1.67
CA GLY A 251 5.99 41.04 -2.92
C GLY A 251 6.84 42.28 -2.66
N HIS A 252 7.94 42.40 -3.39
CA HIS A 252 8.67 43.65 -3.56
C HIS A 252 8.02 44.47 -4.67
#